data_AF-A0A194VVV6-F1
#
_entry.id   AF-A0A194VVV6-F1
#
_cell.length_a   1.000
_cell.length_b   1.000
_cell.length_c   1.000
_cell.angle_alpha   90.00
_cell.angle_beta   90.00
_cell.angle_gamma   90.00
#
_symmetry.space_group_name_H-M   'P 1'
#
loop_
_entity.id
_entity.type
_entity.pdbx_description
1 polymer ?
#
loop_
_entity_poly.entity_id
_entity_poly.type
_entity_poly.pdbx_seq_one_letter_code
_entity_poly.pdbx_strand_id
1 'polypeptide(L)'
;MHQRTSPGGLEPLPSDSPYYFIESVSNSTRAIGNLGIKKSFFRQHWKFLPVDVSGKKSKAGLPQFLKNAAPVFEIDYSKNRYEWVDAKGKAIAVKSDRGDKNRLIVMASLPQQTMDVLVALWCCCMWQYSADHTEPIHEGMEGVRWKLNLVKDLRGSGVGIGSMAL
;
A
#
# COMPACT_ATOMS: atom_id res chain seq x y z
N MET A 1 28.22 -1.37 6.74
CA MET A 1 26.96 -0.68 7.10
C MET A 1 25.88 -1.75 7.21
N HIS A 2 25.54 -2.18 8.42
CA HIS A 2 24.57 -3.25 8.65
C HIS A 2 23.16 -2.65 8.74
N GLN A 3 22.30 -3.00 7.77
CA GLN A 3 20.86 -2.72 7.87
C GLN A 3 20.28 -3.65 8.94
N ARG A 4 19.60 -3.05 9.92
CA ARG A 4 18.87 -3.78 10.96
C ARG A 4 17.57 -4.26 10.34
N THR A 5 17.52 -5.55 10.02
CA THR A 5 16.31 -6.26 9.59
C THR A 5 15.30 -6.23 10.74
N SER A 6 14.10 -5.68 10.50
CA SER A 6 13.04 -5.68 11.51
C SER A 6 12.42 -7.09 11.60
N PRO A 7 12.26 -7.68 12.79
CA PRO A 7 11.68 -9.01 12.94
C PRO A 7 10.22 -8.98 12.49
N GLY A 8 9.89 -9.74 11.44
CA GLY A 8 8.54 -9.80 10.87
C GLY A 8 8.47 -9.85 9.34
N GLY A 9 9.60 -9.69 8.64
CA GLY A 9 9.63 -9.75 7.17
C GLY A 9 8.98 -8.56 6.46
N LEU A 10 8.57 -7.54 7.21
CA LEU A 10 8.09 -6.27 6.68
C LEU A 10 9.27 -5.33 6.44
N GLU A 11 10.19 -5.73 5.56
CA GLU A 11 11.10 -4.73 5.00
C GLU A 11 10.25 -3.68 4.28
N PRO A 12 10.44 -2.38 4.57
CA PRO A 12 9.68 -1.34 3.90
C PRO A 12 9.87 -1.48 2.39
N LEU A 13 8.75 -1.56 1.67
CA LEU A 13 8.81 -1.71 0.22
C LEU A 13 9.60 -0.55 -0.39
N PRO A 14 10.38 -0.80 -1.45
CA PRO A 14 10.95 0.27 -2.25
C PRO A 14 9.87 1.29 -2.65
N SER A 15 10.20 2.58 -2.64
CA SER A 15 9.23 3.65 -2.94
C SER A 15 8.61 3.55 -4.35
N ASP A 16 9.24 2.81 -5.26
CA ASP A 16 8.77 2.52 -6.60
C ASP A 16 7.89 1.26 -6.69
N SER A 17 7.63 0.58 -5.58
CA SER A 17 6.73 -0.57 -5.47
C SER A 17 5.42 -0.17 -4.76
N PRO A 18 4.24 -0.49 -5.33
CA PRO A 18 2.97 -0.30 -4.62
C PRO A 18 2.83 -1.32 -3.48
N TYR A 19 2.24 -0.88 -2.35
CA TYR A 19 1.76 -1.80 -1.30
C TYR A 19 0.48 -2.53 -1.73
N TYR A 20 -0.37 -1.84 -2.49
CA TYR A 20 -1.65 -2.35 -2.98
C TYR A 20 -1.82 -1.97 -4.45
N PHE A 21 -2.28 -2.93 -5.25
CA PHE A 21 -2.53 -2.74 -6.68
C PHE A 21 -3.72 -3.59 -7.12
N ILE A 22 -4.29 -3.22 -8.26
CA ILE A 22 -5.30 -3.99 -8.98
C ILE A 22 -4.70 -4.50 -10.29
N GLU A 23 -5.06 -5.72 -10.67
CA GLU A 23 -4.67 -6.34 -11.93
C GLU A 23 -5.88 -6.38 -12.87
N SER A 24 -5.67 -6.02 -14.13
CA SER A 24 -6.69 -6.16 -15.16
C SER A 24 -6.77 -7.60 -15.63
N VAL A 25 -7.90 -8.25 -15.34
CA VAL A 25 -8.18 -9.64 -15.72
C VAL A 25 -9.12 -9.78 -16.92
N SER A 26 -9.84 -8.71 -17.28
CA SER A 26 -10.83 -8.71 -18.37
C SER A 26 -10.33 -7.99 -19.61
N ASN A 27 -10.81 -8.40 -20.79
CA ASN A 27 -10.51 -7.70 -22.05
C ASN A 27 -11.01 -6.25 -22.04
N SER A 28 -12.12 -5.98 -21.34
CA SER A 28 -12.69 -4.64 -21.22
C SER A 28 -11.82 -3.68 -20.40
N THR A 29 -11.06 -4.17 -19.42
CA THR A 29 -10.20 -3.34 -18.56
C THR A 29 -8.73 -3.33 -19.00
N ARG A 30 -8.36 -4.22 -19.94
CA ARG A 30 -6.97 -4.40 -20.41
C ARG A 30 -6.38 -3.14 -21.04
N ALA A 31 -7.22 -2.26 -21.60
CA ALA A 31 -6.79 -0.97 -22.14
C ALA A 31 -6.31 0.01 -21.05
N ILE A 32 -6.86 -0.07 -19.83
CA ILE A 32 -6.44 0.74 -18.68
C ILE A 32 -5.25 0.07 -17.98
N GLY A 33 -5.22 -1.26 -17.94
CA GLY A 33 -4.12 -2.05 -17.42
C GLY A 33 -4.09 -2.14 -15.89
N ASN A 34 -2.93 -2.48 -15.35
CA ASN A 34 -2.73 -2.70 -13.92
C ASN A 34 -2.39 -1.40 -13.23
N LEU A 35 -3.01 -1.12 -12.08
CA LEU A 35 -2.87 0.15 -11.37
C LEU A 35 -2.49 -0.06 -9.92
N GLY A 36 -1.57 0.75 -9.40
CA GLY A 36 -1.15 0.75 -8.01
C GLY A 36 -1.44 2.08 -7.33
N ILE A 37 -1.56 2.04 -6.00
CA ILE A 37 -1.81 3.22 -5.17
C ILE A 37 -0.48 3.81 -4.71
N LYS A 38 -0.24 5.08 -5.05
CA LYS A 38 0.88 5.88 -4.52
C LYS A 38 0.36 7.01 -3.63
N LYS A 39 0.58 6.88 -2.33
CA LYS A 39 0.24 7.91 -1.34
C LYS A 39 1.36 8.95 -1.26
N SER A 40 1.00 10.23 -1.17
CA SER A 40 1.94 11.27 -0.77
C SER A 40 2.16 11.19 0.74
N PHE A 41 3.42 11.22 1.19
CA PHE A 41 3.74 11.22 2.62
C PHE A 41 3.34 12.52 3.33
N PHE A 42 3.38 13.65 2.62
CA PHE A 42 3.20 14.99 3.20
C PHE A 42 1.86 15.64 2.84
N ARG A 43 1.07 15.00 1.98
CA ARG A 43 -0.23 15.54 1.52
C ARG A 43 -1.27 14.44 1.60
N GLN A 44 -2.51 14.80 1.87
CA GLN A 44 -3.66 13.90 1.76
C GLN A 44 -4.04 13.69 0.29
N HIS A 45 -3.06 13.27 -0.51
CA HIS A 45 -3.14 13.18 -1.95
C HIS A 45 -2.63 11.82 -2.43
N TRP A 46 -3.42 11.16 -3.26
CA TRP A 46 -3.18 9.79 -3.70
C TRP A 46 -3.20 9.75 -5.22
N LYS A 47 -2.27 9.02 -5.84
CA LYS A 47 -2.21 8.83 -7.28
C LYS A 47 -2.39 7.35 -7.62
N PHE A 48 -3.15 7.07 -8.67
CA PHE A 48 -3.34 5.72 -9.19
C PHE A 48 -2.55 5.58 -10.49
N LEU A 49 -1.41 4.89 -10.40
CA LEU A 49 -0.40 4.85 -11.45
C LEU A 49 -0.32 3.46 -12.08
N PRO A 50 -0.05 3.35 -13.39
CA PRO A 50 0.28 2.09 -14.02
C PRO A 50 1.41 1.32 -13.33
N VAL A 51 1.26 0.01 -13.24
CA VAL A 51 2.20 -0.90 -12.58
C VAL A 51 2.62 -2.04 -13.50
N ASP A 52 3.91 -2.32 -13.54
CA ASP A 52 4.47 -3.56 -14.09
C ASP A 52 4.41 -4.65 -13.01
N VAL A 53 3.38 -5.49 -13.07
CA VAL A 53 3.13 -6.57 -12.09
C VAL A 53 4.12 -7.72 -12.28
N SER A 54 4.81 -7.82 -13.43
CA SER A 54 5.71 -8.94 -13.71
C SER A 54 6.95 -8.98 -12.82
N GLY A 55 7.31 -7.85 -12.19
CA GLY A 55 8.49 -7.72 -11.34
C GLY A 55 9.83 -7.89 -12.05
N LYS A 56 9.85 -8.19 -13.36
CA LYS A 56 11.06 -8.50 -14.13
C LYS A 56 12.07 -7.35 -14.19
N LYS A 57 11.60 -6.12 -14.05
CA LYS A 57 12.44 -4.90 -14.05
C LYS A 57 12.93 -4.52 -12.65
N SER A 58 12.39 -5.14 -11.61
CA SER A 58 12.77 -4.91 -10.22
C SER A 58 13.92 -5.82 -9.83
N LYS A 59 14.92 -5.27 -9.15
CA LYS A 59 16.02 -6.06 -8.56
C LYS A 59 15.51 -7.05 -7.50
N ALA A 60 14.37 -6.75 -6.89
CA ALA A 60 13.73 -7.56 -5.86
C ALA A 60 12.60 -8.45 -6.41
N GLY A 61 12.35 -8.45 -7.72
CA GLY A 61 11.23 -9.19 -8.32
C GLY A 61 9.84 -8.66 -7.96
N LEU A 62 9.77 -7.45 -7.38
CA LEU A 62 8.53 -6.84 -6.91
C LEU A 62 7.83 -6.03 -8.02
N PRO A 63 6.50 -5.90 -7.99
CA PRO A 63 5.77 -4.99 -8.86
C PRO A 63 6.33 -3.56 -8.78
N GLN A 64 6.41 -2.86 -9.90
CA GLN A 64 6.95 -1.49 -9.95
C GLN A 64 6.03 -0.53 -10.68
N PHE A 65 5.89 0.69 -10.18
CA PHE A 65 5.26 1.77 -10.91
C PHE A 65 6.01 2.03 -12.23
N LEU A 66 5.26 2.21 -13.32
CA LEU A 66 5.84 2.61 -14.58
C LEU A 66 6.42 4.03 -14.45
N LYS A 67 7.69 4.17 -14.86
CA LYS A 67 8.40 5.45 -14.80
C LYS A 67 7.72 6.48 -15.70
N ASN A 68 7.56 7.70 -15.19
CA ASN A 68 6.95 8.84 -15.90
C ASN A 68 5.52 8.60 -16.40
N ALA A 69 4.82 7.59 -15.88
CA ALA A 69 3.43 7.36 -16.23
C ALA A 69 2.54 8.43 -15.60
N ALA A 70 1.55 8.89 -16.37
CA ALA A 70 0.51 9.75 -15.85
C ALA A 70 -0.45 8.95 -14.97
N PRO A 71 -1.00 9.54 -13.90
CA PRO A 71 -2.04 8.91 -13.11
C PRO A 71 -3.34 8.78 -13.92
N VAL A 72 -4.02 7.65 -13.78
CA VAL A 72 -5.35 7.44 -14.37
C VAL A 72 -6.41 8.18 -13.56
N PHE A 73 -6.25 8.14 -12.24
CA PHE A 73 -7.03 8.92 -11.29
C PHE A 73 -6.12 9.51 -10.23
N GLU A 74 -6.60 10.55 -9.57
CA GLU A 74 -6.01 11.05 -8.33
C GLU A 74 -7.12 11.25 -7.29
N ILE A 75 -6.78 11.12 -6.02
CA ILE A 75 -7.62 11.64 -4.93
C ILE A 75 -6.95 12.88 -4.41
N ASP A 76 -7.70 13.97 -4.38
CA ASP A 76 -7.28 15.19 -3.71
C ASP A 76 -8.22 15.51 -2.55
N TYR A 77 -7.66 16.07 -1.48
CA TYR A 77 -8.44 16.58 -0.37
C TYR A 77 -8.79 18.04 -0.64
N SER A 78 -9.93 18.25 -1.29
CA SER A 78 -10.43 19.57 -1.69
C SER A 78 -11.73 19.87 -0.94
N LYS A 79 -11.96 21.13 -0.54
CA LYS A 79 -13.24 21.58 0.06
C LYS A 79 -13.75 20.68 1.21
N ASN A 80 -12.82 20.22 2.06
CA ASN A 80 -13.08 19.36 3.20
C ASN A 80 -13.68 17.97 2.88
N ARG A 81 -13.33 17.41 1.72
CA ARG A 81 -13.71 16.06 1.30
C ARG A 81 -12.68 15.44 0.37
N TYR A 82 -12.65 14.11 0.31
CA TYR A 82 -11.84 13.39 -0.66
C TYR A 82 -12.55 13.33 -2.02
N GLU A 83 -11.97 14.00 -3.00
CA GLU A 83 -12.48 14.10 -4.36
C GLU A 83 -11.62 13.27 -5.30
N TRP A 84 -12.26 12.41 -6.09
CA TRP A 84 -11.61 11.66 -7.16
C TRP A 84 -11.63 12.50 -8.42
N VAL A 85 -10.46 12.69 -9.00
CA VAL A 85 -10.27 13.41 -10.26
C VAL A 85 -9.71 12.48 -11.32
N ASP A 86 -10.12 12.68 -12.57
CA ASP A 86 -9.56 11.99 -13.72
C ASP A 86 -8.20 12.56 -14.14
N ALA A 87 -7.56 11.92 -15.12
CA ALA A 87 -6.29 12.37 -15.70
C ALA A 87 -6.30 13.79 -16.30
N LYS A 88 -7.48 14.39 -16.51
CA LYS A 88 -7.65 15.78 -17.00
C LYS A 88 -7.91 16.76 -15.86
N GLY A 89 -7.90 16.30 -14.61
CA GLY A 89 -8.21 17.11 -13.43
C GLY A 89 -9.70 17.38 -13.24
N LYS A 90 -10.59 16.68 -13.95
CA LYS A 90 -12.03 16.82 -13.77
C LYS A 90 -12.48 15.97 -12.58
N ALA A 91 -13.23 16.57 -11.66
CA ALA A 91 -13.87 15.83 -10.57
C ALA A 91 -14.91 14.85 -11.12
N ILE A 92 -14.75 13.57 -10.78
CA ILE A 92 -15.60 12.46 -11.25
C ILE A 92 -16.37 11.79 -10.13
N ALA A 93 -15.87 11.81 -8.89
CA ALA A 93 -16.55 11.25 -7.75
C ALA A 93 -16.10 11.91 -6.43
N VAL A 94 -16.92 11.80 -5.40
CA VAL A 94 -16.58 12.25 -4.04
C VAL A 94 -16.87 11.15 -3.03
N LYS A 95 -16.02 11.07 -2.00
CA LYS A 95 -16.34 10.26 -0.81
C LYS A 95 -17.38 11.00 0.02
N SER A 96 -18.43 10.30 0.41
CA SER A 96 -19.43 10.75 1.38
C SER A 96 -19.32 9.89 2.64
N ASP A 97 -19.25 10.57 3.77
CA ASP A 97 -19.19 10.05 5.14
C ASP A 97 -20.52 10.29 5.89
N ARG A 98 -21.61 10.54 5.18
CA ARG A 98 -22.92 10.77 5.79
C ARG A 98 -23.49 9.48 6.39
N GLY A 99 -23.55 9.45 7.72
CA GLY A 99 -23.81 8.23 8.50
C GLY A 99 -22.62 7.29 8.41
N ASP A 100 -22.53 6.25 9.24
CA ASP A 100 -21.39 5.31 9.33
C ASP A 100 -21.14 4.46 8.06
N LYS A 101 -21.52 4.94 6.88
CA LYS A 101 -21.47 4.29 5.58
C LYS A 101 -20.45 5.03 4.70
N ASN A 102 -19.33 4.38 4.42
CA ASN A 102 -18.41 4.81 3.36
C ASN A 102 -19.13 4.69 2.01
N ARG A 103 -19.43 5.82 1.36
CA ARG A 103 -20.10 5.85 0.04
C ARG A 103 -19.25 6.61 -0.98
N LEU A 104 -19.18 6.08 -2.20
CA LEU A 104 -18.63 6.79 -3.36
C LEU A 104 -19.78 7.34 -4.19
N ILE A 105 -19.85 8.67 -4.33
CA ILE A 105 -20.85 9.34 -5.16
C ILE A 105 -20.18 9.72 -6.47
N VAL A 106 -20.58 9.06 -7.57
CA VAL A 106 -20.09 9.38 -8.92
C VAL A 106 -20.89 10.54 -9.49
N MET A 107 -20.18 11.58 -9.94
CA MET A 107 -20.73 12.85 -10.40
C MET A 107 -20.64 13.02 -11.93
N ALA A 108 -19.88 12.16 -12.62
CA ALA A 108 -19.69 12.21 -14.06
C ALA A 108 -20.22 10.93 -14.72
N SER A 109 -20.72 11.06 -15.95
CA SER A 109 -20.96 9.90 -16.81
C SER A 109 -19.60 9.34 -17.24
N LEU A 110 -19.31 8.10 -16.86
CA LEU A 110 -18.07 7.40 -17.15
C LEU A 110 -18.35 6.19 -18.06
N PRO A 111 -17.45 5.86 -18.99
CA PRO A 111 -17.49 4.57 -19.67
C PRO A 111 -17.47 3.43 -18.65
N GLN A 112 -18.17 2.32 -18.93
CA GLN A 112 -18.26 1.19 -18.00
C GLN A 112 -16.88 0.69 -17.54
N GLN A 113 -15.91 0.60 -18.45
CA GLN A 113 -14.54 0.18 -18.14
C GLN A 113 -13.88 1.09 -17.09
N THR A 114 -14.07 2.40 -17.22
CA THR A 114 -13.56 3.41 -16.29
C THR A 114 -14.28 3.34 -14.94
N MET A 115 -15.60 3.09 -14.96
CA MET A 115 -16.41 2.91 -13.76
C MET A 115 -15.98 1.65 -12.98
N ASP A 116 -15.76 0.53 -13.67
CA ASP A 116 -15.33 -0.74 -13.05
C ASP A 116 -13.97 -0.56 -12.34
N VAL A 117 -13.03 0.11 -13.00
CA VAL A 117 -11.72 0.43 -12.42
C VAL A 117 -11.85 1.39 -11.23
N LEU A 118 -12.69 2.43 -11.33
CA LEU A 118 -12.94 3.36 -10.23
C LEU A 118 -13.48 2.63 -8.99
N VAL A 119 -14.45 1.73 -9.17
CA VAL A 119 -15.02 0.93 -8.08
C VAL A 119 -13.97 -0.01 -7.48
N ALA A 120 -13.18 -0.69 -8.30
CA ALA A 120 -12.12 -1.58 -7.83
C ALA A 120 -11.07 -0.83 -7.00
N LEU A 121 -10.65 0.36 -7.46
CA LEU A 121 -9.72 1.22 -6.72
C LEU A 121 -10.33 1.74 -5.43
N TRP A 122 -11.61 2.09 -5.41
CA TRP A 122 -12.28 2.51 -4.18
C TRP A 122 -12.33 1.39 -3.13
N CYS A 123 -12.62 0.14 -3.55
CA CYS A 123 -12.49 -1.03 -2.68
C CYS A 123 -11.07 -1.20 -2.16
N CYS A 124 -10.07 -1.05 -3.03
CA CYS A 124 -8.66 -1.13 -2.65
C CYS A 124 -8.27 -0.06 -1.61
N CYS A 125 -8.74 1.17 -1.77
CA CYS A 125 -8.55 2.24 -0.78
C CYS A 125 -9.20 1.91 0.57
N MET A 126 -10.39 1.29 0.57
CA MET A 126 -11.06 0.87 1.81
C MET A 126 -10.29 -0.24 2.51
N TRP A 127 -9.81 -1.25 1.78
CA TRP A 127 -8.98 -2.30 2.38
C TRP A 127 -7.68 -1.77 2.95
N GLN A 128 -7.01 -0.88 2.21
CA GLN A 128 -5.80 -0.23 2.73
C GLN A 128 -6.10 0.59 3.98
N TYR A 129 -7.19 1.39 3.98
CA TYR A 129 -7.60 2.14 5.16
C TYR A 129 -7.87 1.20 6.34
N SER A 130 -8.58 0.10 6.14
CA SER A 130 -8.83 -0.89 7.19
C SER A 130 -7.54 -1.54 7.69
N ALA A 131 -6.60 -1.88 6.80
CA ALA A 131 -5.30 -2.44 7.19
C ALA A 131 -4.46 -1.44 8.01
N ASP A 132 -4.47 -0.15 7.63
CA ASP A 132 -3.74 0.91 8.32
C ASP A 132 -4.34 1.24 9.71
N HIS A 133 -5.63 0.97 9.93
CA HIS A 133 -6.37 1.31 11.16
C HIS A 133 -6.86 0.08 11.94
N THR A 134 -6.44 -1.13 11.56
CA THR A 134 -6.68 -2.32 12.36
C THR A 134 -5.86 -2.17 13.63
N GLU A 135 -6.52 -2.18 14.79
CA GLU A 135 -5.80 -2.20 16.06
C GLU A 135 -4.82 -3.37 16.03
N PRO A 136 -3.54 -3.16 16.40
CA PRO A 136 -2.63 -4.27 16.53
C PRO A 136 -3.26 -5.23 17.52
N ILE A 137 -3.63 -6.42 17.04
CA ILE A 137 -4.17 -7.48 17.89
C ILE A 137 -3.19 -7.56 19.05
N HIS A 138 -3.69 -7.28 20.24
CA HIS A 138 -2.91 -7.33 21.46
C HIS A 138 -2.49 -8.79 21.59
N GLU A 139 -1.33 -9.16 21.02
CA GLU A 139 -0.58 -10.31 21.50
C GLU A 139 -0.47 -10.04 22.99
N GLY A 140 -1.23 -10.79 23.81
CA GLY A 140 -1.22 -10.66 25.25
C GLY A 140 0.19 -10.93 25.81
N MET A 141 0.31 -11.43 27.04
CA MET A 141 1.62 -11.69 27.67
C MET A 141 2.61 -12.50 26.81
N GLU A 142 2.17 -13.25 25.80
CA GLU A 142 3.01 -13.91 24.78
C GLU A 142 3.85 -12.93 23.95
N GLY A 143 3.30 -11.75 23.61
CA GLY A 143 3.96 -10.65 22.91
C GLY A 143 5.17 -10.09 23.67
N VAL A 144 5.00 -9.99 24.99
CA VAL A 144 6.05 -9.53 25.91
C VAL A 144 7.05 -10.66 26.17
N ARG A 145 6.59 -11.90 26.23
CA ARG A 145 7.41 -13.10 26.48
C ARG A 145 8.39 -13.36 25.34
N TRP A 146 7.98 -13.22 24.07
CA TRP A 146 8.91 -13.35 22.95
C TRP A 146 9.96 -12.24 22.94
N LYS A 147 9.57 -10.99 23.26
CA LYS A 147 10.52 -9.87 23.40
C LYS A 147 11.51 -10.09 24.55
N LEU A 148 11.05 -10.61 25.69
CA LEU A 148 11.91 -10.94 26.83
C LEU A 148 12.86 -12.10 26.55
N ASN A 149 12.40 -13.14 25.83
CA ASN A 149 13.25 -14.26 25.40
C ASN A 149 14.30 -13.80 24.39
N LEU A 150 13.93 -12.93 23.44
CA LEU A 150 14.88 -12.36 22.47
C LEU A 150 15.99 -11.53 23.15
N VAL A 151 15.65 -10.77 24.20
CA VAL A 151 16.64 -10.00 24.99
C VAL A 151 17.53 -10.92 25.83
N LYS A 152 17.01 -12.05 26.32
CA LYS A 152 17.82 -13.07 27.01
C LYS A 152 18.80 -13.76 26.08
N ASP A 153 18.39 -14.10 24.87
CA ASP A 153 19.27 -14.73 23.88
C ASP A 153 20.39 -13.80 23.42
N LEU A 154 20.13 -12.48 23.32
CA LEU A 154 21.15 -11.48 23.04
C LEU A 154 22.13 -11.25 24.21
N ARG A 155 21.74 -11.55 25.45
CA ARG A 155 22.65 -11.54 26.62
C ARG A 155 23.40 -12.86 26.83
N GLY A 156 22.93 -13.96 26.24
CA GLY A 156 23.53 -15.29 26.42
C GLY A 156 24.66 -15.63 25.45
N SER A 157 24.86 -14.87 24.37
CA SER A 157 25.93 -15.11 23.38
C SER A 157 27.19 -14.30 23.69
N GLY A 158 27.78 -14.56 24.85
CA GLY A 158 29.08 -14.02 25.23
C GLY A 158 29.79 -15.00 26.16
N VAL A 159 31.01 -15.37 25.79
CA VAL A 159 31.95 -16.29 26.45
C VAL A 159 31.89 -17.75 25.97
N GLY A 160 32.40 -17.95 24.75
CA GLY A 160 33.29 -19.08 24.50
C GLY A 160 34.73 -18.57 24.54
N ILE A 161 35.46 -18.82 25.62
CA ILE A 161 36.93 -18.73 25.63
C ILE A 161 37.45 -20.15 25.75
N GLY A 162 38.24 -20.53 24.75
CA GLY A 162 38.73 -21.87 24.53
C GLY A 162 39.73 -22.34 25.58
N SER A 163 39.80 -23.67 25.64
CA SER A 163 40.87 -24.47 26.19
C SER A 163 42.25 -24.00 25.68
N MET A 164 43.20 -23.82 26.59
CA MET A 164 44.60 -24.19 26.36
C MET A 164 45.18 -24.79 27.63
N ALA A 165 45.66 -26.02 27.45
CA ALA A 165 46.49 -26.74 28.39
C ALA A 165 47.86 -26.06 28.56
N LEU A 166 48.40 -26.15 29.77
CA LEU A 166 49.75 -26.64 30.08
C LEU A 166 49.70 -27.29 31.47
#